data_AF-A0A1G7ZAY6-F1
#
_entry.id   AF-A0A1G7ZAY6-F1
#
_cell.length_a   1.000
_cell.length_b   1.000
_cell.length_c   1.000
_cell.angle_alpha   90.00
_cell.angle_beta   90.00
_cell.angle_gamma   90.00
#
_symmetry.space_group_name_H-M   'P 1'
#
loop_
_entity.id
_entity.type
_entity.pdbx_description
1 polymer ?
#
loop_
_entity_poly.entity_id
_entity_poly.type
_entity_poly.pdbx_seq_one_letter_code
_entity_poly.pdbx_strand_id
1 'polypeptide(L)'
;MPVYPIDEPVHIPSQAVRIVSTPVSAGFPSPAGDDLEDEIDPIAWVVRHPASTFWWRVEGDCLWDAGIRDGDIIAVDRAGKRRIGRAVLAVVDGAITAKILRRRGDRYYLAPANSQEQFPDVELTEDSEIWGVIAGVVRRYDLA
;
A
#
# COMPACT_ATOMS: atom_id res chain seq x y z
N MET A 1 11.06 -12.50 -7.58
CA MET A 1 11.97 -12.18 -6.47
C MET A 1 11.24 -12.53 -5.19
N PRO A 2 11.78 -13.40 -4.33
CA PRO A 2 11.15 -13.73 -3.06
C PRO A 2 11.06 -12.47 -2.18
N VAL A 3 9.94 -12.34 -1.46
CA VAL A 3 9.71 -11.29 -0.47
C VAL A 3 10.30 -11.76 0.85
N TYR A 4 11.09 -10.92 1.52
CA TYR A 4 11.68 -11.27 2.81
C TYR A 4 10.67 -11.00 3.95
N PRO A 5 10.33 -12.01 4.79
CA PRO A 5 9.40 -11.83 5.89
C PRO A 5 10.01 -10.98 7.01
N ILE A 6 9.25 -10.01 7.53
CA ILE A 6 9.62 -9.28 8.76
C ILE A 6 8.93 -9.99 9.94
N ASP A 7 9.73 -10.70 10.73
CA ASP A 7 9.26 -11.46 11.89
C ASP A 7 9.36 -10.65 13.19
N GLU A 8 10.32 -9.72 13.29
CA GLU A 8 10.53 -8.86 14.45
C GLU A 8 10.50 -7.37 14.07
N PRO A 9 9.98 -6.48 14.95
CA PRO A 9 10.02 -5.05 14.73
C PRO A 9 11.47 -4.56 14.63
N VAL A 10 11.83 -3.97 13.49
CA VAL A 10 13.13 -3.32 13.31
C VAL A 10 13.05 -1.90 13.86
N HIS A 11 13.70 -1.65 15.00
CA HIS A 11 13.80 -0.33 15.60
C HIS A 11 15.04 0.39 15.08
N ILE A 12 14.84 1.41 14.25
CA ILE A 12 15.90 2.31 13.81
C ILE A 12 15.49 3.71 14.29
N PRO A 13 16.39 4.50 14.90
CA PRO A 13 16.10 5.91 15.15
C PRO A 13 15.74 6.60 13.83
N SER A 14 14.79 7.54 13.86
CA SER A 14 14.40 8.27 12.65
C SER A 14 15.62 8.95 12.06
N GLN A 15 16.02 8.52 10.86
CA GLN A 15 17.16 9.07 10.16
C GLN A 15 16.71 9.36 8.73
N ALA A 16 16.88 10.62 8.31
CA ALA A 16 16.74 10.97 6.92
C ALA A 16 17.81 10.19 6.13
N VAL A 17 17.38 9.55 5.05
CA VAL A 17 18.27 8.86 4.12
C VAL A 17 18.41 9.70 2.86
N ARG A 18 19.55 9.57 2.18
CA ARG A 18 19.76 10.24 0.90
C ARG A 18 18.88 9.59 -0.16
N ILE A 19 18.21 10.43 -0.93
CA ILE A 19 17.57 10.04 -2.19
C ILE A 19 18.32 10.70 -3.33
N VAL A 20 18.72 9.90 -4.31
CA VAL A 20 19.31 10.42 -5.53
C VAL A 20 18.17 10.96 -6.39
N SER A 21 18.21 12.26 -6.69
CA SER A 21 17.13 12.93 -7.44
C SER A 21 17.10 12.52 -8.93
N THR A 22 18.23 12.03 -9.45
CA THR A 22 18.31 11.44 -10.79
C THR A 22 17.44 10.19 -10.85
N PRO A 23 16.37 10.18 -11.68
CA PRO A 23 15.46 9.05 -11.75
C PRO A 23 16.19 7.83 -12.33
N VAL A 24 16.03 6.66 -11.69
CA VAL A 24 16.50 5.40 -12.25
C VAL A 24 15.53 4.91 -13.33
N SER A 25 16.04 4.66 -14.53
CA SER A 25 15.26 4.01 -15.58
C SER A 25 14.97 2.57 -15.18
N ALA A 26 13.69 2.21 -15.07
CA ALA A 26 13.27 0.82 -14.93
C ALA A 26 13.41 0.02 -16.26
N GLY A 27 13.91 0.67 -17.33
CA GLY A 27 14.14 0.10 -18.66
C GLY A 27 15.61 0.22 -19.09
N PHE A 28 15.88 0.89 -20.20
CA PHE A 28 17.25 1.04 -20.69
C PHE A 28 18.00 2.17 -19.94
N PRO A 29 19.25 1.95 -19.48
CA PRO A 29 20.01 2.98 -18.79
C PRO A 29 20.39 4.08 -19.78
N SER A 30 20.06 5.34 -19.45
CA SER A 30 20.58 6.50 -20.17
C SER A 30 21.77 7.09 -19.41
N PRO A 31 22.90 7.36 -20.06
CA PRO A 31 24.05 7.97 -19.41
C PRO A 31 23.89 9.49 -19.44
N ALA A 32 23.39 10.09 -18.35
CA ALA A 32 23.69 11.46 -17.93
C ALA A 32 22.87 11.87 -16.71
N GLY A 33 23.49 12.60 -15.78
CA GLY A 33 22.82 13.42 -14.79
C GLY A 33 23.73 13.74 -13.61
N ASP A 34 24.08 15.03 -13.45
CA ASP A 34 24.78 15.55 -12.27
C ASP A 34 24.03 15.13 -10.98
N ASP A 35 24.77 14.57 -10.03
CA ASP A 35 24.25 14.02 -8.77
C ASP A 35 23.79 15.15 -7.84
N LEU A 36 22.53 15.56 -7.97
CA LEU A 36 21.83 16.30 -6.92
C LEU A 36 21.25 15.29 -5.92
N GLU A 37 21.81 15.28 -4.71
CA GLU A 37 21.33 14.48 -3.58
C GLU A 37 20.28 15.28 -2.80
N ASP A 38 19.08 14.72 -2.63
CA ASP A 38 18.07 15.21 -1.70
C ASP A 38 18.03 14.31 -0.45
N GLU A 39 17.44 14.79 0.64
CA GLU A 39 17.18 13.98 1.83
C GLU A 39 15.69 13.65 1.94
N ILE A 40 15.37 12.41 2.31
CA ILE A 40 14.00 11.96 2.56
C ILE A 40 13.95 11.13 3.85
N ASP A 41 12.90 11.32 4.64
CA ASP A 41 12.44 10.32 5.59
C ASP A 41 11.33 9.50 4.89
N PRO A 42 11.59 8.25 4.48
CA PRO A 42 10.61 7.45 3.74
C PRO A 42 9.36 7.16 4.55
N ILE A 43 9.48 7.06 5.88
CA ILE A 43 8.33 6.83 6.77
C ILE A 43 7.49 8.10 6.82
N ALA A 44 8.09 9.27 7.05
CA ALA A 44 7.35 10.53 7.07
C ALA A 44 6.70 10.86 5.71
N TRP A 45 7.32 10.41 4.61
CA TRP A 45 6.74 10.55 3.26
C TRP A 45 5.43 9.75 3.09
N VAL A 46 5.35 8.56 3.67
CA VAL A 46 4.18 7.67 3.63
C VAL A 46 3.15 8.05 4.70
N VAL A 47 3.61 8.32 5.92
CA VAL A 47 2.79 8.49 7.13
C VAL A 47 2.42 9.97 7.32
N ARG A 48 1.31 10.38 6.71
CA ARG A 48 0.80 11.77 6.83
C ARG A 48 0.17 12.08 8.18
N HIS A 49 -0.45 11.07 8.81
CA HIS A 49 -1.12 11.21 10.10
C HIS A 49 -0.60 10.13 11.07
N PRO A 50 0.52 10.38 11.78
CA PRO A 50 1.17 9.37 12.62
C PRO A 50 0.26 8.75 13.68
N ALA A 51 -0.60 9.56 14.31
CA ALA A 51 -1.52 9.10 15.36
C ALA A 51 -2.65 8.20 14.84
N SER A 52 -2.91 8.18 13.53
CA SER A 52 -4.00 7.41 12.91
C SER A 52 -3.53 6.43 11.84
N THR A 53 -2.22 6.27 11.68
CA THR A 53 -1.63 5.34 10.72
C THR A 53 -1.15 4.09 11.43
N PHE A 54 -1.51 2.94 10.90
CA PHE A 54 -1.06 1.64 11.38
C PHE A 54 -0.66 0.75 10.19
N TRP A 55 0.04 -0.35 10.44
CA TRP A 55 0.60 -1.19 9.40
C TRP A 55 -0.06 -2.56 9.39
N TRP A 56 -0.20 -3.17 8.22
CA TRP A 56 -0.83 -4.49 8.07
C TRP A 56 -0.08 -5.34 7.05
N ARG A 57 -0.01 -6.66 7.27
CA ARG A 57 0.56 -7.63 6.32
C ARG A 57 -0.51 -8.05 5.32
N VAL A 58 -0.21 -7.95 4.04
CA VAL A 58 -1.09 -8.40 2.96
C VAL A 58 -0.95 -9.91 2.77
N GLU A 59 -2.09 -10.56 2.55
CA GLU A 59 -2.19 -11.95 2.13
C GLU A 59 -3.00 -12.00 0.82
N GLY A 60 -2.43 -12.64 -0.19
CA GLY A 60 -3.01 -12.79 -1.53
C GLY A 60 -2.80 -11.60 -2.46
N ASP A 61 -3.14 -11.80 -3.74
CA ASP A 61 -2.80 -10.90 -4.84
C ASP A 61 -4.00 -10.16 -5.44
N CYS A 62 -5.10 -9.99 -4.69
CA CYS A 62 -6.31 -9.37 -5.23
C CYS A 62 -6.15 -7.88 -5.62
N LEU A 63 -5.03 -7.25 -5.26
CA LEU A 63 -4.68 -5.86 -5.59
C LEU A 63 -3.42 -5.75 -6.47
N TRP A 64 -3.08 -6.80 -7.22
CA TRP A 64 -1.91 -6.87 -8.08
C TRP A 64 -1.73 -5.67 -9.02
N ASP A 65 -2.79 -5.26 -9.72
CA ASP A 65 -2.76 -4.14 -10.66
C ASP A 65 -2.63 -2.78 -9.96
N ALA A 66 -2.94 -2.72 -8.67
CA ALA A 66 -2.66 -1.57 -7.81
C ALA A 66 -1.23 -1.59 -7.24
N GLY A 67 -0.41 -2.59 -7.59
CA GLY A 67 0.98 -2.74 -7.17
C GLY A 67 1.17 -3.39 -5.80
N ILE A 68 0.08 -3.77 -5.13
CA ILE A 68 0.08 -4.45 -3.83
C ILE A 68 0.08 -5.95 -4.08
N ARG A 69 1.04 -6.65 -3.50
CA ARG A 69 1.25 -8.10 -3.69
C ARG A 69 1.18 -8.83 -2.35
N ASP A 70 1.03 -10.14 -2.44
CA ASP A 70 1.18 -11.03 -1.31
C ASP A 70 2.50 -10.77 -0.55
N GLY A 71 2.40 -10.74 0.78
CA GLY A 71 3.53 -10.51 1.68
C GLY A 71 3.93 -9.04 1.90
N ASP A 72 3.31 -8.10 1.18
CA ASP A 72 3.56 -6.66 1.40
C ASP A 72 3.16 -6.19 2.80
N ILE A 73 3.79 -5.11 3.25
CA ILE A 73 3.34 -4.36 4.42
C ILE A 73 2.71 -3.05 3.93
N ILE A 74 1.44 -2.83 4.26
CA ILE A 74 0.69 -1.63 3.88
C ILE A 74 0.58 -0.66 5.05
N ALA A 75 0.77 0.64 4.78
CA ALA A 75 0.38 1.71 5.70
C ALA A 75 -1.10 2.02 5.50
N VAL A 76 -1.89 1.96 6.58
CA VAL A 76 -3.33 2.25 6.58
C VAL A 76 -3.59 3.47 7.44
N ASP A 77 -4.14 4.51 6.82
CA ASP A 77 -4.44 5.78 7.47
C ASP A 77 -5.95 5.93 7.71
N ARG A 78 -6.38 5.96 8.99
CA ARG A 78 -7.78 6.14 9.37
C ARG A 78 -8.32 7.54 9.04
N ALA A 79 -7.46 8.55 9.04
CA ALA A 79 -7.83 9.94 8.71
C ALA A 79 -7.85 10.19 7.19
N GLY A 80 -7.42 9.21 6.39
CA GLY A 80 -7.43 9.26 4.94
C GLY A 80 -8.85 9.42 4.36
N LYS A 81 -8.98 10.27 3.34
CA LYS A 81 -10.27 10.49 2.66
C LYS A 81 -10.66 9.25 1.85
N ARG A 82 -11.74 8.59 2.27
CA ARG A 82 -12.35 7.40 1.64
C ARG A 82 -13.04 7.77 0.31
N ARG A 83 -12.25 7.98 -0.74
CA ARG A 83 -12.75 8.32 -2.08
C ARG A 83 -12.85 7.08 -2.95
N ILE A 84 -13.79 7.10 -3.90
CA ILE A 84 -13.87 6.08 -4.95
C ILE A 84 -12.54 5.96 -5.68
N GLY A 85 -12.12 4.73 -5.93
CA GLY A 85 -10.84 4.37 -6.53
C GLY A 85 -9.67 4.25 -5.56
N ARG A 86 -9.86 4.52 -4.26
CA ARG A 86 -8.82 4.28 -3.26
C ARG A 86 -8.80 2.82 -2.83
N ALA A 87 -7.59 2.29 -2.63
CA ALA A 87 -7.40 1.04 -1.91
C ALA A 87 -7.65 1.28 -0.41
N VAL A 88 -8.44 0.42 0.21
CA VAL A 88 -8.89 0.56 1.60
C VAL A 88 -8.73 -0.77 2.33
N LEU A 89 -8.53 -0.69 3.64
CA LEU A 89 -8.68 -1.82 4.55
C LEU A 89 -10.07 -1.73 5.18
N ALA A 90 -10.82 -2.82 5.14
CA ALA A 90 -12.18 -2.89 5.66
C ALA A 90 -12.45 -4.21 6.39
N VAL A 91 -13.42 -4.17 7.29
CA VAL A 91 -14.04 -5.35 7.90
C VAL A 91 -15.40 -5.54 7.26
N VAL A 92 -15.66 -6.74 6.75
CA VAL A 92 -16.97 -7.14 6.21
C VAL A 92 -17.30 -8.50 6.80
N ASP A 93 -18.47 -8.63 7.43
CA ASP A 93 -18.93 -9.87 8.09
C ASP A 93 -17.89 -10.45 9.08
N GLY A 94 -17.17 -9.56 9.77
CA GLY A 94 -16.10 -9.93 10.72
C GLY A 94 -14.77 -10.34 10.08
N ALA A 95 -14.68 -10.41 8.75
CA ALA A 95 -13.45 -10.69 8.01
C ALA A 95 -12.75 -9.41 7.55
N ILE A 96 -11.43 -9.38 7.67
CA ILE A 96 -10.59 -8.25 7.24
C ILE A 96 -10.22 -8.43 5.77
N THR A 97 -10.39 -7.38 4.96
CA THR A 97 -10.03 -7.41 3.53
C THR A 97 -9.46 -6.08 3.06
N ALA A 98 -8.54 -6.15 2.08
CA ALA A 98 -7.99 -4.99 1.39
C ALA A 98 -8.46 -5.00 -0.06
N LYS A 99 -9.17 -3.94 -0.49
CA LYS A 99 -9.79 -3.87 -1.83
C LYS A 99 -9.91 -2.40 -2.30
N ILE A 100 -10.27 -2.20 -3.56
CA ILE A 100 -10.56 -0.87 -4.10
C ILE A 100 -12.00 -0.47 -3.80
N LEU A 101 -12.19 0.69 -3.18
CA LEU A 101 -13.51 1.26 -2.96
C LEU A 101 -14.13 1.71 -4.30
N ARG A 102 -15.27 1.16 -4.65
CA ARG A 102 -16.05 1.46 -5.85
C ARG A 102 -17.50 1.83 -5.49
N ARG A 103 -18.19 2.46 -6.43
CA ARG A 103 -19.62 2.76 -6.34
C ARG A 103 -20.30 2.31 -7.63
N ARG A 104 -21.44 1.64 -7.51
CA ARG A 104 -22.32 1.26 -8.63
C ARG A 104 -23.74 1.69 -8.26
N GLY A 105 -24.29 2.66 -8.99
CA GLY A 105 -25.53 3.32 -8.59
C GLY A 105 -25.38 3.95 -7.21
N ASP A 106 -26.25 3.58 -6.28
CA ASP A 106 -26.24 4.09 -4.90
C ASP A 106 -25.58 3.15 -3.88
N ARG A 107 -25.00 2.04 -4.35
CA ARG A 107 -24.33 1.05 -3.50
C ARG A 107 -22.82 1.15 -3.63
N TYR A 108 -22.13 0.90 -2.52
CA TYR A 108 -20.67 0.85 -2.47
C TYR A 108 -20.17 -0.58 -2.46
N TYR A 109 -19.05 -0.81 -3.13
CA TYR A 109 -18.44 -2.11 -3.28
C TYR A 109 -16.95 -2.02 -3.00
N LEU A 110 -16.40 -3.10 -2.49
CA LEU A 110 -14.98 -3.38 -2.42
C LEU A 110 -14.64 -4.32 -3.58
N ALA A 111 -13.96 -3.79 -4.59
CA ALA A 111 -13.60 -4.52 -5.80
C ALA A 111 -12.11 -4.92 -5.77
N PRO A 112 -11.73 -6.06 -6.35
CA PRO A 112 -10.32 -6.36 -6.59
C PRO A 112 -9.72 -5.43 -7.66
N ALA A 113 -8.40 -5.42 -7.72
CA ALA A 113 -7.61 -4.85 -8.81
C ALA A 113 -6.59 -5.90 -9.26
N ASN A 114 -7.07 -6.93 -9.96
CA ASN A 114 -6.23 -7.97 -10.56
C ASN A 114 -6.88 -8.43 -11.87
N SER A 115 -6.16 -8.27 -12.98
CA SER A 115 -6.62 -8.67 -14.32
C SER A 115 -6.24 -10.12 -14.68
N GLN A 116 -5.35 -10.73 -13.91
CA GLN A 116 -4.79 -12.07 -14.14
C GLN A 116 -5.63 -13.16 -13.47
N GLU A 117 -6.26 -12.83 -12.35
CA GLU A 117 -7.08 -13.75 -11.55
C GLU A 117 -8.40 -13.09 -11.14
N GLN A 118 -9.48 -13.87 -11.12
CA GLN A 118 -10.80 -13.39 -10.73
C GLN A 118 -11.00 -13.47 -9.22
N PHE A 119 -11.37 -12.34 -8.63
CA PHE A 119 -11.80 -12.25 -7.24
C PHE A 119 -13.21 -11.64 -7.18
N PRO A 120 -14.03 -12.01 -6.18
CA PRO A 120 -15.36 -11.42 -6.04
C PRO A 120 -15.28 -9.98 -5.56
N ASP A 121 -16.23 -9.18 -6.03
CA ASP A 121 -16.61 -7.93 -5.40
C ASP A 121 -17.34 -8.23 -4.09
N VAL A 122 -17.11 -7.39 -3.08
CA VAL A 122 -17.79 -7.47 -1.79
C VAL A 122 -18.62 -6.21 -1.63
N GLU A 123 -19.92 -6.35 -1.40
CA GLU A 123 -20.76 -5.19 -1.14
C GLU A 123 -20.53 -4.65 0.28
N LEU A 124 -20.50 -3.32 0.42
CA LEU A 124 -20.53 -2.70 1.74
C LEU A 124 -21.98 -2.61 2.24
N THR A 125 -22.23 -3.29 3.36
CA THR A 125 -23.50 -3.29 4.11
C THR A 125 -23.41 -2.38 5.34
N GLU A 126 -24.48 -2.31 6.12
CA GLU A 126 -24.50 -1.55 7.39
C GLU A 126 -23.52 -2.10 8.44
N ASP A 127 -23.23 -3.40 8.38
CA ASP A 127 -22.27 -4.08 9.26
C ASP A 127 -20.81 -3.97 8.78
N SER A 128 -20.60 -3.35 7.62
CA SER A 128 -19.27 -3.18 7.05
C SER A 128 -18.58 -1.91 7.57
N GLU A 129 -17.31 -2.02 7.92
CA GLU A 129 -16.52 -0.89 8.40
C GLU A 129 -15.26 -0.70 7.55
N ILE A 130 -15.08 0.49 6.96
CA ILE A 130 -13.78 0.86 6.39
C ILE A 130 -12.90 1.38 7.53
N TRP A 131 -11.82 0.68 7.84
CA TRP A 131 -10.87 1.09 8.88
C TRP A 131 -9.98 2.23 8.41
N GLY A 132 -9.57 2.25 7.14
CA GLY A 132 -8.73 3.32 6.63
C GLY A 132 -8.37 3.18 5.16
N VAL A 133 -7.66 4.19 4.67
CA VAL A 133 -7.15 4.23 3.29
C VAL A 133 -5.71 3.75 3.27
N ILE A 134 -5.36 2.89 2.31
CA ILE A 134 -3.98 2.45 2.10
C ILE A 134 -3.18 3.64 1.55
N ALA A 135 -2.20 4.11 2.33
CA ALA A 135 -1.40 5.30 2.06
C ALA A 135 -0.03 4.98 1.45
N GLY A 136 0.47 3.76 1.66
CA GLY A 136 1.74 3.32 1.10
C GLY A 136 1.95 1.83 1.27
N VAL A 137 2.99 1.33 0.59
CA VAL A 137 3.41 -0.06 0.57
C VAL A 137 4.89 -0.10 0.86
N VAL A 138 5.31 -1.04 1.70
CA VAL A 138 6.70 -1.39 1.92
C VAL A 138 6.86 -2.85 1.55
N ARG A 139 7.75 -3.11 0.59
CA ARG A 139 8.15 -4.45 0.18
C ARG A 139 9.65 -4.59 0.32
N ARG A 140 10.07 -5.63 1.03
CA ARG A 140 11.48 -5.97 1.18
C ARG A 140 11.79 -7.13 0.24
N TYR A 141 12.72 -6.90 -0.69
CA TYR A 141 13.23 -7.95 -1.55
C TYR A 141 14.37 -8.71 -0.85
N ASP A 142 14.48 -9.99 -1.14
CA ASP A 142 15.69 -10.73 -0.82
C ASP A 142 16.86 -10.23 -1.65
N LEU A 143 18.01 -10.06 -0.99
CA LEU A 143 19.27 -9.59 -1.60
C LEU A 143 20.30 -10.71 -1.75
N ALA A 144 19.94 -11.95 -1.37
CA ALA A 144 20.78 -13.13 -1.52
C ALA A 144 20.93 -13.58 -2.99
#